data_AF-A0A7X9GYB9-F1
#
_entry.id   AF-A0A7X9GYB9-F1
#
_cell.length_a   1.000
_cell.length_b   1.000
_cell.length_c   1.000
_cell.angle_alpha   90.00
_cell.angle_beta   90.00
_cell.angle_gamma   90.00
#
_symmetry.space_group_name_H-M   'P 1'
#
loop_
_entity.id
_entity.type
_entity.pdbx_description
1 polymer ?
#
loop_
_entity_poly.entity_id
_entity_poly.type
_entity_poly.pdbx_seq_one_letter_code
_entity_poly.pdbx_strand_id
1 'polypeptide(L)'
;MTDFFSELQHEFALPFTNPVLIFAILLLIVLLAPILLKRINVPSIIGLILAGVLIGPHGLNWIDNAHGGVEMFSSIGLLYIMFIVGLELDLGEFMENKNKSLLFGFYTFIIP
;
A
#
# COMPACT_ATOMS: atom_id res chain seq x y z
N MET A 1 30.06 25.18 -1.90
CA MET A 1 28.96 25.39 -0.93
C MET A 1 27.62 25.62 -1.64
N THR A 2 27.57 26.39 -2.73
CA THR A 2 26.36 26.57 -3.56
C THR A 2 25.90 25.29 -4.27
N ASP A 3 26.82 24.42 -4.70
CA ASP A 3 26.48 23.19 -5.43
C ASP A 3 25.71 22.18 -4.56
N PHE A 4 26.05 22.08 -3.27
CA PHE A 4 25.37 21.21 -2.29
C PHE A 4 23.90 21.59 -2.07
N PHE A 5 23.60 22.89 -1.98
CA PHE A 5 22.21 23.35 -1.89
C PHE A 5 21.46 23.10 -3.19
N SER A 6 22.16 23.08 -4.34
CA SER A 6 21.54 22.83 -5.64
C SER A 6 21.19 21.35 -5.89
N GLU A 7 21.94 20.43 -5.29
CA GLU A 7 21.60 19.00 -5.27
C GLU A 7 20.45 18.71 -4.32
N LEU A 8 20.45 19.32 -3.11
CA LEU A 8 19.35 19.17 -2.15
C LEU A 8 18.01 19.68 -2.70
N GLN A 9 17.97 20.83 -3.37
CA GLN A 9 16.71 21.33 -3.96
C GLN A 9 16.17 20.43 -5.07
N HIS A 10 17.01 19.62 -5.74
CA HIS A 10 16.56 18.70 -6.78
C HIS A 10 15.97 17.41 -6.19
N GLU A 11 16.54 16.93 -5.07
CA GLU A 11 16.04 15.78 -4.31
C GLU A 11 14.66 16.05 -3.64
N PHE A 12 14.41 17.30 -3.23
CA PHE A 12 13.14 17.71 -2.61
C PHE A 12 12.16 18.41 -3.57
N ALA A 13 12.44 18.40 -4.88
CA ALA A 13 11.51 18.92 -5.87
C ALA A 13 10.27 18.01 -5.96
N LEU A 14 9.09 18.62 -5.95
CA LEU A 14 7.83 17.90 -6.13
C LEU A 14 7.58 17.68 -7.64
N PRO A 15 7.07 16.51 -8.06
CA PRO A 15 6.80 15.32 -7.25
C PRO A 15 8.08 14.59 -6.83
N PHE A 16 8.08 14.02 -5.61
CA PHE A 16 9.24 13.28 -5.09
C PHE A 16 9.57 12.11 -6.01
N THR A 17 10.78 12.12 -6.55
CA THR A 17 11.32 11.05 -7.41
C THR A 17 12.15 10.04 -6.65
N ASN A 18 12.76 10.45 -5.53
CA ASN A 18 13.63 9.58 -4.74
C ASN A 18 12.81 8.48 -4.02
N PRO A 19 13.05 7.17 -4.31
CA PRO A 19 12.31 6.07 -3.70
C PRO A 19 12.41 6.02 -2.17
N VAL A 20 13.51 6.48 -1.59
CA VAL A 20 13.72 6.52 -0.13
C VAL A 20 12.79 7.54 0.52
N LEU A 21 12.63 8.72 -0.09
CA LEU A 21 11.70 9.75 0.40
C LEU A 21 10.25 9.29 0.29
N ILE A 22 9.88 8.69 -0.85
CA ILE A 22 8.56 8.09 -1.04
C ILE A 22 8.29 7.06 0.05
N PHE A 23 9.24 6.16 0.32
CA PHE A 23 9.10 5.15 1.37
C PHE A 23 8.93 5.75 2.76
N ALA A 24 9.72 6.78 3.10
CA ALA A 24 9.60 7.47 4.38
C ALA A 24 8.21 8.12 4.56
N ILE A 25 7.68 8.74 3.51
CA ILE A 25 6.33 9.32 3.51
C ILE A 25 5.27 8.22 3.67
N LEU A 26 5.39 7.11 2.93
CA LEU A 26 4.48 5.96 3.06
C LEU A 26 4.47 5.40 4.48
N LEU A 27 5.64 5.20 5.10
CA LEU A 27 5.73 4.75 6.50
C LEU A 27 5.08 5.75 7.46
N LEU A 28 5.32 7.04 7.27
CA LEU A 28 4.72 8.09 8.08
C LEU A 28 3.20 8.08 7.96
N ILE A 29 2.65 7.86 6.78
CA ILE A 29 1.21 7.75 6.55
C ILE A 29 0.64 6.49 7.17
N VAL A 30 1.30 5.35 6.99
CA VAL A 30 0.90 4.08 7.61
C VAL A 30 0.86 4.19 9.13
N LEU A 31 1.74 4.99 9.73
CA LEU A 31 1.72 5.27 11.17
C LEU A 31 0.64 6.29 11.56
N LEU A 32 0.60 7.46 10.92
CA LEU A 32 -0.23 8.58 11.37
C LEU A 32 -1.71 8.43 11.00
N ALA A 33 -2.03 7.94 9.81
CA ALA A 33 -3.41 7.81 9.35
C ALA A 33 -4.28 6.98 10.31
N PRO A 34 -3.91 5.75 10.73
CA PRO A 34 -4.74 4.99 11.66
C PRO A 34 -4.85 5.66 13.03
N ILE A 35 -3.80 6.34 13.51
CA ILE A 35 -3.83 7.06 14.79
C ILE A 35 -4.86 8.19 14.75
N LEU A 36 -4.89 8.95 13.66
CA LEU A 36 -5.83 10.05 13.45
C LEU A 36 -7.27 9.53 13.28
N LEU A 37 -7.48 8.50 12.47
CA LEU A 37 -8.82 7.99 12.16
C LEU A 37 -9.43 7.10 13.25
N LYS A 38 -8.63 6.53 14.15
CA LYS A 38 -9.15 5.75 15.30
C LYS A 38 -10.09 6.57 16.18
N ARG A 39 -9.94 7.91 16.20
CA ARG A 39 -10.83 8.81 16.97
C ARG A 39 -12.25 8.91 16.41
N ILE A 40 -12.45 8.61 15.13
CA ILE A 40 -13.73 8.76 14.42
C ILE A 40 -14.44 7.43 14.13
N ASN A 41 -14.00 6.32 14.73
CA ASN A 41 -14.54 4.96 14.51
C ASN A 41 -14.55 4.50 13.04
N VAL A 42 -13.66 5.04 12.21
CA VAL A 42 -13.52 4.64 10.82
C VAL A 42 -12.46 3.54 10.71
N PRO A 43 -12.70 2.47 9.92
CA PRO A 43 -11.69 1.46 9.63
C PRO A 43 -10.36 2.05 9.16
N SER A 44 -9.25 1.62 9.76
CA SER A 44 -7.90 2.13 9.46
C SER A 44 -7.55 2.10 7.97
N ILE A 45 -8.00 1.06 7.25
CA ILE A 45 -7.75 0.90 5.80
C ILE A 45 -8.31 2.07 4.99
N ILE A 46 -9.47 2.62 5.38
CA ILE A 46 -10.09 3.77 4.71
C ILE A 46 -9.20 5.00 4.89
N GLY A 47 -8.61 5.16 6.08
CA GLY A 47 -7.66 6.23 6.37
C GLY A 47 -6.41 6.18 5.50
N LEU A 48 -5.88 4.98 5.28
CA LEU A 48 -4.73 4.76 4.41
C LEU A 48 -5.07 5.08 2.94
N ILE A 49 -6.24 4.63 2.46
CA ILE A 49 -6.71 4.92 1.09
C ILE A 49 -6.88 6.43 0.90
N LEU A 50 -7.55 7.11 1.84
CA LEU A 50 -7.75 8.56 1.77
C LEU A 50 -6.42 9.32 1.79
N ALA A 51 -5.48 8.92 2.63
CA ALA A 51 -4.15 9.51 2.65
C ALA A 51 -3.43 9.32 1.30
N GLY A 52 -3.52 8.14 0.70
CA GLY A 52 -2.99 7.87 -0.65
C GLY A 52 -3.61 8.76 -1.73
N VAL A 53 -4.94 8.93 -1.71
CA VAL A 53 -5.65 9.84 -2.64
C VAL A 53 -5.21 11.30 -2.42
N LEU A 54 -5.03 11.72 -1.17
CA LEU A 54 -4.61 13.08 -0.83
C LEU A 54 -3.17 13.39 -1.23
N ILE A 55 -2.23 12.45 -1.11
CA ILE A 55 -0.82 12.70 -1.47
C ILE A 55 -0.51 12.42 -2.94
N GLY A 56 -1.36 11.63 -3.60
CA GLY A 56 -1.18 11.22 -4.99
C GLY A 56 -1.42 12.35 -5.99
N PRO A 57 -1.32 12.06 -7.30
CA PRO A 57 -1.37 13.08 -8.36
C PRO A 57 -2.71 13.82 -8.44
N HIS A 58 -3.80 13.21 -7.98
CA HIS A 58 -5.12 13.82 -7.92
C HIS A 58 -5.38 14.66 -6.66
N GLY A 59 -4.48 14.61 -5.68
CA GLY A 59 -4.56 15.40 -4.45
C GLY A 59 -3.53 16.53 -4.44
N LEU A 60 -2.52 16.38 -3.60
CA LEU A 60 -1.42 17.33 -3.40
C LEU A 60 -0.27 17.14 -4.41
N ASN A 61 -0.31 16.06 -5.21
CA ASN A 61 0.70 15.71 -6.21
C ASN A 61 2.13 15.65 -5.63
N TRP A 62 2.26 15.13 -4.40
CA TRP A 62 3.55 14.92 -3.76
C TRP A 62 4.27 13.71 -4.31
N ILE A 63 3.50 12.68 -4.68
CA ILE A 63 4.01 11.44 -5.23
C ILE A 63 3.32 11.21 -6.56
N ASP A 64 4.12 11.04 -7.62
CA ASP A 64 3.62 10.69 -8.94
C ASP A 64 3.81 9.18 -9.18
N ASN A 65 2.86 8.59 -9.91
CA ASN A 65 2.91 7.19 -10.31
C ASN A 65 3.99 6.93 -11.37
N ALA A 66 4.50 7.97 -12.03
CA ALA A 66 5.45 7.87 -13.13
C ALA A 66 6.84 7.30 -12.75
N HIS A 67 7.21 7.35 -11.46
CA HIS A 67 8.58 7.05 -11.02
C HIS A 67 8.75 5.70 -10.29
N GLY A 68 7.75 4.81 -10.36
CA GLY A 68 7.87 3.38 -10.03
C GLY A 68 8.08 3.00 -8.55
N GLY A 69 8.45 3.95 -7.68
CA GLY A 69 8.67 3.68 -6.25
C GLY A 69 7.44 3.10 -5.54
N VAL A 70 6.27 3.71 -5.72
CA VAL A 70 5.01 3.23 -5.13
C VAL A 70 4.62 1.86 -5.67
N GLU A 71 4.76 1.63 -6.98
CA GLU A 71 4.42 0.37 -7.64
C GLU A 71 5.28 -0.79 -7.10
N MET A 72 6.58 -0.55 -6.93
CA MET A 72 7.51 -1.54 -6.35
C MET A 72 7.08 -1.93 -4.93
N PHE A 73 6.84 -0.96 -4.04
CA PHE A 73 6.43 -1.25 -2.67
C PHE A 73 5.04 -1.89 -2.59
N SER A 74 4.09 -1.46 -3.41
CA SER A 74 2.73 -2.03 -3.47
C SER A 74 2.76 -3.49 -3.94
N SER A 75 3.57 -3.79 -4.95
CA SER A 75 3.72 -5.16 -5.48
C SER A 75 4.35 -6.08 -4.44
N ILE A 76 5.42 -5.63 -3.78
CA ILE A 76 6.05 -6.38 -2.69
C ILE A 76 5.07 -6.60 -1.53
N GLY A 77 4.33 -5.57 -1.13
CA GLY A 77 3.34 -5.66 -0.06
C GLY A 77 2.20 -6.63 -0.38
N LEU A 78 1.66 -6.59 -1.60
CA LEU A 78 0.63 -7.52 -2.06
C LEU A 78 1.14 -8.97 -2.04
N LEU A 79 2.31 -9.23 -2.61
CA LEU A 79 2.91 -10.56 -2.61
C LEU A 79 3.17 -11.06 -1.19
N TYR A 80 3.61 -10.19 -0.30
CA TYR A 80 3.83 -10.52 1.10
C TYR A 80 2.53 -10.94 1.81
N ILE A 81 1.44 -10.20 1.60
CA ILE A 81 0.13 -10.57 2.17
C ILE A 81 -0.36 -11.89 1.59
N MET A 82 -0.29 -12.07 0.28
CA MET A 82 -0.69 -13.33 -0.37
C MET A 82 0.13 -14.52 0.14
N PHE A 83 1.42 -14.31 0.41
CA PHE A 83 2.29 -15.32 0.97
C PHE A 83 1.94 -15.65 2.43
N ILE A 84 1.72 -14.64 3.28
CA ILE A 84 1.29 -14.87 4.67
C ILE A 84 -0.03 -15.64 4.71
N VAL A 85 -1.02 -15.22 3.94
CA VAL A 85 -2.30 -15.92 3.84
C VAL A 85 -2.06 -17.36 3.40
N GLY A 86 -1.19 -17.58 2.42
CA GLY A 86 -0.77 -18.92 1.99
C GLY A 86 -0.15 -19.78 3.10
N LEU A 87 0.63 -19.19 4.00
CA LEU A 87 1.24 -19.88 5.14
C LEU A 87 0.27 -20.13 6.30
N GLU A 88 -0.73 -19.27 6.47
CA GLU A 88 -1.76 -19.39 7.51
C GLU A 88 -2.87 -20.38 7.11
N LEU A 89 -2.98 -20.73 5.83
CA LEU A 89 -3.92 -21.75 5.33
C LEU A 89 -3.57 -23.16 5.83
N ASP A 90 -4.51 -23.80 6.52
CA ASP A 90 -4.43 -25.21 6.89
C ASP A 90 -4.79 -26.11 5.68
N LEU A 91 -3.78 -26.77 5.13
CA LEU A 91 -3.96 -27.69 3.99
C LEU A 91 -4.73 -28.97 4.37
N GLY A 92 -4.68 -29.40 5.64
CA GLY A 92 -5.43 -30.54 6.16
C GLY A 92 -6.93 -30.27 6.17
N GLU A 93 -7.33 -29.14 6.78
CA GLU A 93 -8.74 -28.69 6.79
C GLU A 93 -9.25 -28.43 5.38
N PHE A 94 -8.41 -27.82 4.52
CA PHE A 94 -8.75 -27.61 3.11
C PHE A 94 -8.99 -28.94 2.39
N MET A 95 -8.18 -29.97 2.64
CA MET A 95 -8.33 -31.27 1.99
C MET A 95 -9.61 -31.99 2.45
N GLU A 96 -9.95 -31.89 3.75
CA GLU A 96 -11.18 -32.45 4.31
C GLU A 96 -12.43 -31.80 3.70
N ASN A 97 -12.38 -30.48 3.43
CA ASN A 97 -13.50 -29.72 2.88
C ASN A 97 -13.33 -29.35 1.40
N LYS A 98 -12.42 -30.00 0.66
CA LYS A 98 -11.97 -29.60 -0.68
C LYS A 98 -13.10 -29.28 -1.66
N ASN A 99 -14.14 -30.11 -1.70
CA ASN A 99 -15.27 -29.90 -2.62
C ASN A 99 -16.06 -28.63 -2.28
N LYS A 100 -16.29 -28.35 -0.99
CA LYS A 100 -16.99 -27.15 -0.54
C LYS A 100 -16.12 -25.92 -0.75
N SER A 101 -14.83 -25.99 -0.42
CA SER A 101 -13.87 -24.89 -0.59
C SER A 101 -13.68 -24.52 -2.06
N LEU A 102 -13.54 -25.51 -2.95
CA LEU A 102 -13.44 -25.27 -4.40
C LEU A 102 -14.72 -24.69 -4.97
N LEU A 103 -15.88 -25.24 -4.60
CA LEU A 103 -17.18 -24.75 -5.09
C LEU A 103 -17.45 -23.32 -4.60
N PHE A 104 -17.17 -23.03 -3.32
CA PHE A 104 -17.30 -21.70 -2.74
C PHE A 104 -16.36 -20.69 -3.41
N GLY A 105 -15.09 -21.07 -3.61
CA GLY A 105 -14.13 -20.25 -4.35
C GLY A 105 -14.63 -19.98 -5.77
N PHE A 106 -15.00 -21.03 -6.52
CA PHE A 106 -15.46 -20.88 -7.89
C PHE A 106 -16.69 -19.97 -8.01
N TYR A 107 -17.68 -20.12 -7.12
CA TYR A 107 -18.86 -19.25 -7.11
C TYR A 107 -18.52 -17.80 -6.76
N THR A 108 -17.69 -17.57 -5.74
CA THR A 108 -17.33 -16.21 -5.30
C THR A 108 -16.49 -15.45 -6.34
N PHE A 109 -15.66 -16.16 -7.11
CA PHE A 109 -14.86 -15.55 -8.17
C PHE A 109 -15.66 -15.33 -9.48
N ILE A 110 -16.66 -16.15 -9.77
CA ILE A 110 -17.48 -16.02 -11.00
C ILE A 110 -18.63 -15.02 -10.83
N ILE A 111 -19.24 -14.96 -9.65
CA ILE A 111 -20.33 -14.06 -9.33
C ILE A 111 -19.75 -13.00 -8.36
N PRO A 112 -19.23 -11.88 -8.89
CA PRO A 112 -18.64 -10.82 -8.06
C PRO A 112 -19.67 -10.10 -7.18
#